data_AF-A0A420MML4-F1
#
_entry.id   AF-A0A420MML4-F1
#
_cell.length_a   1.000
_cell.length_b   1.000
_cell.length_c   1.000
_cell.angle_alpha   90.00
_cell.angle_beta   90.00
_cell.angle_gamma   90.00
#
_symmetry.space_group_name_H-M   'P 1'
#
loop_
_entity.id
_entity.type
_entity.pdbx_description
1 polymer ?
#
loop_
_entity_poly.entity_id
_entity_poly.type
_entity_poly.pdbx_seq_one_letter_code
_entity_poly.pdbx_strand_id
1 'polypeptide(L)'
;MTRQVTNTVFSYFEFLSSLFSVAADNTLPIPKRLITKHNDDGNAIFDTRLNDELPETVLSTHVFYLGYVTQGFPVDLEDNTDIETYGNYISNSPGFGAPVC
;
A
#
# COMPACT_ATOMS: atom_id res chain seq x y z
N MET A 1 -44.21 23.93 9.83
CA MET A 1 -44.18 22.53 9.38
C MET A 1 -43.59 22.53 7.98
N THR A 2 -42.26 22.54 7.88
CA THR A 2 -41.54 22.75 6.62
C THR A 2 -40.96 21.41 6.19
N ARG A 3 -41.46 20.86 5.07
CA ARG A 3 -41.04 19.57 4.53
C ARG A 3 -39.58 19.65 4.09
N GLN A 4 -38.73 18.88 4.76
CA GLN A 4 -37.40 18.51 4.28
C GLN A 4 -37.58 17.71 2.97
N VAL A 5 -37.14 18.26 1.85
CA VAL A 5 -37.01 17.53 0.59
C VAL A 5 -35.63 16.90 0.62
N THR A 6 -35.57 15.65 1.07
CA THR A 6 -34.33 14.88 1.16
C THR A 6 -33.93 14.33 -0.21
N ASN A 7 -32.66 14.54 -0.54
CA ASN A 7 -31.98 14.21 -1.78
C ASN A 7 -31.95 12.69 -2.06
N THR A 8 -32.91 12.17 -2.81
CA THR A 8 -32.98 10.75 -3.20
C THR A 8 -31.83 10.33 -4.14
N VAL A 9 -31.24 11.28 -4.87
CA VAL A 9 -30.16 11.00 -5.85
C VAL A 9 -28.81 10.74 -5.17
N PHE A 10 -28.58 11.33 -4.00
CA PHE A 10 -27.33 11.15 -3.23
C PHE A 10 -27.25 9.77 -2.56
N SER A 11 -28.40 9.14 -2.31
CA SER A 11 -28.50 7.86 -1.61
C SER A 11 -28.13 6.65 -2.49
N TYR A 12 -28.40 6.69 -3.79
CA TYR A 12 -28.13 5.57 -4.69
C TYR A 12 -26.63 5.39 -4.98
N PHE A 13 -25.88 6.49 -5.04
CA PHE A 13 -24.44 6.47 -5.34
C PHE A 13 -23.64 5.86 -4.17
N GLU A 14 -23.95 6.26 -2.93
CA GLU A 14 -23.38 5.66 -1.72
C GLU A 14 -23.75 4.18 -1.58
N PHE A 15 -25.00 3.80 -1.90
CA PHE A 15 -25.45 2.41 -1.83
C PHE A 15 -24.77 1.49 -2.86
N LEU A 16 -24.49 1.98 -4.07
CA LEU A 16 -23.74 1.23 -5.09
C LEU A 16 -22.25 1.13 -4.74
N SER A 17 -21.67 2.14 -4.09
CA SER A 17 -20.28 2.07 -3.59
C SER A 17 -20.10 1.01 -2.51
N SER A 18 -21.12 0.80 -1.66
CA SER A 18 -21.17 -0.27 -0.66
C SER A 18 -21.23 -1.67 -1.28
N LEU A 19 -21.72 -1.83 -2.52
CA LEU A 19 -21.81 -3.13 -3.19
C LEU A 19 -20.48 -3.53 -3.87
N PHE A 20 -19.59 -2.57 -4.12
CA PHE A 20 -18.30 -2.80 -4.80
C PHE A 20 -17.09 -2.92 -3.88
N SER A 21 -17.26 -2.72 -2.57
CA SER A 21 -16.17 -2.83 -1.60
C SER A 21 -16.44 -3.92 -0.55
N VAL A 22 -16.85 -5.10 -1.01
CA VAL A 22 -16.53 -6.32 -0.28
C VAL A 22 -15.28 -6.87 -0.94
N ALA A 23 -14.12 -6.36 -0.52
CA ALA A 23 -12.94 -7.20 -0.55
C ALA A 23 -13.36 -8.54 0.07
N ALA A 24 -13.06 -9.65 -0.60
CA ALA A 24 -13.22 -10.98 -0.01
C ALA A 24 -12.78 -10.91 1.45
N ASP A 25 -13.52 -11.54 2.38
CA ASP A 25 -13.13 -11.48 3.79
C ASP A 25 -11.62 -11.75 3.88
N ASN A 26 -10.85 -10.73 4.25
CA ASN A 26 -9.42 -10.92 4.35
C ASN A 26 -9.18 -11.49 5.74
N THR A 27 -9.56 -12.76 5.90
CA THR A 27 -9.36 -13.52 7.14
C THR A 27 -7.88 -13.79 7.41
N LEU A 28 -7.00 -13.44 6.48
CA LEU A 28 -5.56 -13.55 6.64
C LEU A 28 -4.99 -12.35 7.41
N PRO A 29 -4.06 -12.58 8.35
CA PRO A 29 -3.36 -11.49 9.02
C PRO A 29 -2.60 -10.58 8.04
N ILE A 30 -2.50 -9.31 8.39
CA ILE A 30 -1.69 -8.33 7.65
C ILE A 30 -0.22 -8.75 7.71
N PRO A 31 0.48 -8.86 6.56
CA PRO A 31 1.90 -9.18 6.55
C PRO A 31 2.74 -8.10 7.22
N LYS A 32 3.78 -8.52 7.95
CA LYS A 32 4.79 -7.63 8.54
C LYS A 32 6.05 -7.59 7.68
N ARG A 33 6.56 -6.38 7.43
CA ARG A 33 7.79 -6.10 6.70
C ARG A 33 8.83 -5.54 7.67
N LEU A 34 9.97 -6.21 7.75
CA LEU A 34 11.12 -5.78 8.54
C LEU A 34 12.28 -5.52 7.58
N ILE A 35 12.79 -4.28 7.54
CA ILE A 35 13.86 -3.87 6.63
C ILE A 35 15.15 -3.72 7.42
N THR A 36 16.28 -4.16 6.87
CA THR A 36 17.61 -3.95 7.47
C THR A 36 18.38 -2.87 6.73
N LYS A 37 19.21 -2.14 7.46
CA LYS A 37 20.18 -1.18 6.93
C LYS A 37 21.52 -1.27 7.65
N HIS A 38 22.51 -0.55 7.14
CA HIS A 38 23.75 -0.32 7.86
C HIS A 38 23.68 1.00 8.66
N ASN A 39 24.24 1.01 9.87
CA ASN A 39 24.50 2.24 10.62
C ASN A 39 25.87 2.84 10.23
N ASP A 40 26.24 3.98 10.82
CA ASP A 40 27.51 4.67 10.54
C ASP A 40 28.77 3.83 10.85
N ASP A 41 28.64 2.81 11.70
CA ASP A 41 29.71 1.86 12.02
C ASP A 41 29.77 0.66 11.05
N GLY A 42 28.87 0.61 10.06
CA GLY A 42 28.73 -0.52 9.14
C GLY A 42 28.01 -1.74 9.72
N ASN A 43 27.33 -1.61 10.86
CA ASN A 43 26.57 -2.70 11.47
C ASN A 43 25.18 -2.82 10.86
N ALA A 44 24.72 -4.05 10.62
CA ALA A 44 23.35 -4.33 10.21
C ALA A 44 22.35 -4.10 11.37
N ILE A 45 21.40 -3.19 11.18
CA ILE A 45 20.34 -2.85 12.13
C ILE A 45 18.97 -2.84 11.42
N PHE A 46 17.87 -2.90 12.17
CA PHE A 46 16.54 -2.71 11.59
C PHE A 46 16.26 -1.23 11.31
N ASP A 47 15.78 -0.93 10.10
CA ASP A 47 15.19 0.37 9.81
C ASP A 47 13.73 0.40 10.28
N THR A 48 13.38 1.45 11.01
CA THR A 48 12.07 1.62 11.67
C THR A 48 11.32 2.85 11.15
N ARG A 49 11.75 3.43 10.03
CA ARG A 49 11.17 4.68 9.49
C ARG A 49 9.81 4.45 8.84
N LEU A 50 9.53 3.23 8.39
CA LEU A 50 8.26 2.81 7.82
C LEU A 50 7.54 1.88 8.80
N ASN A 51 6.21 1.88 8.80
CA ASN A 51 5.42 0.94 9.60
C ASN A 51 5.70 -0.51 9.15
N ASP A 52 5.82 -1.43 10.11
CA ASP A 52 6.01 -2.85 9.84
C ASP A 52 4.79 -3.44 9.11
N GLU A 53 3.58 -2.95 9.39
CA GLU A 53 2.37 -3.42 8.70
C GLU A 53 2.27 -2.80 7.31
N LEU A 54 2.08 -3.66 6.30
CA LEU A 54 1.93 -3.23 4.91
C LEU A 54 0.55 -2.59 4.67
N PRO A 55 0.48 -1.48 3.91
CA PRO A 55 -0.81 -0.95 3.49
C PRO A 55 -1.51 -1.92 2.54
N GLU A 56 -2.80 -2.04 2.73
CA GLU A 56 -3.67 -2.86 1.90
C GLU A 56 -4.05 -2.11 0.61
N THR A 57 -3.93 -2.80 -0.53
CA THR A 57 -4.48 -2.34 -1.82
C THR A 57 -5.55 -3.31 -2.28
N VAL A 58 -6.81 -2.87 -2.30
CA VAL A 58 -7.95 -3.68 -2.77
C VAL A 58 -8.18 -3.42 -4.26
N LEU A 59 -8.11 -4.47 -5.06
CA LEU A 59 -8.44 -4.43 -6.49
C LEU A 59 -9.55 -5.44 -6.79
N SER A 60 -10.78 -4.94 -6.97
CA SER A 60 -11.98 -5.75 -7.17
C SER A 60 -12.11 -6.77 -6.03
N THR A 61 -11.96 -8.07 -6.31
CA THR A 61 -12.10 -9.16 -5.33
C THR A 61 -10.78 -9.60 -4.69
N HIS A 62 -9.67 -8.89 -4.95
CA HIS A 62 -8.33 -9.29 -4.50
C HIS A 62 -7.72 -8.23 -3.57
N VAL A 63 -6.97 -8.71 -2.59
CA VAL A 63 -6.18 -7.89 -1.69
C VAL A 63 -4.69 -8.05 -2.01
N PHE A 64 -4.00 -6.94 -2.20
CA PHE A 64 -2.58 -6.88 -2.49
C PHE A 64 -1.82 -6.10 -1.40
N TYR A 65 -0.59 -6.53 -1.16
CA TYR A 65 0.37 -5.87 -0.28
C TYR A 65 1.68 -5.67 -1.04
N LEU A 66 2.15 -4.43 -1.16
CA LEU A 66 3.44 -4.13 -1.80
C LEU A 66 4.58 -4.34 -0.80
N GLY A 67 5.25 -5.50 -0.87
CA GLY A 67 6.30 -5.89 0.10
C GLY A 67 7.59 -5.09 0.02
N TYR A 68 8.20 -4.98 -1.17
CA TYR A 68 9.37 -4.14 -1.43
C TYR A 68 9.53 -3.94 -2.95
N VAL A 69 10.04 -2.78 -3.37
CA VAL A 69 10.42 -2.53 -4.76
C VAL A 69 11.63 -1.61 -4.80
N THR A 70 12.55 -1.89 -5.70
CA THR A 70 13.73 -1.06 -5.97
C THR A 70 13.62 -0.43 -7.35
N GLN A 71 14.35 0.66 -7.57
CA GLN A 71 14.43 1.33 -8.86
C GLN A 71 15.88 1.37 -9.33
N GLY A 72 16.09 1.04 -10.61
CA GLY A 72 17.42 1.00 -11.22
C GLY A 72 18.12 -0.34 -11.08
N PHE A 73 19.15 -0.54 -11.92
CA PHE A 73 20.03 -1.71 -11.87
C PHE A 73 21.47 -1.29 -12.23
N PRO A 74 22.47 -1.53 -11.36
CA PRO A 74 22.33 -2.06 -10.00
C PRO A 74 21.54 -1.11 -9.08
N VAL A 75 20.98 -1.64 -8.01
CA VAL A 75 20.28 -0.83 -6.99
C VAL A 75 21.30 -0.05 -6.17
N ASP A 76 20.96 1.19 -5.83
CA ASP A 76 21.73 2.01 -4.89
C ASP A 76 21.23 1.78 -3.46
N LEU A 77 22.09 1.19 -2.62
CA LEU A 77 21.82 0.92 -1.21
C LEU A 77 22.49 1.95 -0.29
N GLU A 78 23.30 2.86 -0.85
CA GLU A 78 23.97 3.89 -0.08
C GLU A 78 22.95 4.88 0.47
N ASP A 79 23.21 5.34 1.70
CA ASP A 79 22.35 6.26 2.44
C ASP A 79 20.87 5.82 2.57
N ASN A 80 20.55 4.54 2.30
CA ASN A 80 19.20 3.99 2.28
C ASN A 80 18.29 4.60 1.19
N THR A 81 18.89 5.03 0.08
CA THR A 81 18.19 5.64 -1.06
C THR A 81 17.08 4.74 -1.61
N ASP A 82 17.28 3.42 -1.59
CA ASP A 82 16.28 2.44 -1.97
C ASP A 82 15.07 2.41 -1.03
N ILE A 83 15.27 2.55 0.28
CA ILE A 83 14.18 2.62 1.27
C ILE A 83 13.34 3.89 1.06
N GLU A 84 13.97 5.03 0.77
CA GLU A 84 13.26 6.27 0.46
C GLU A 84 12.44 6.16 -0.82
N THR A 85 13.06 5.61 -1.87
CA THR A 85 12.40 5.34 -3.15
C THR A 85 11.20 4.41 -2.96
N TYR A 86 11.39 3.32 -2.23
CA TYR A 86 10.34 2.40 -1.86
C TYR A 86 9.22 3.07 -1.06
N GLY A 87 9.56 3.93 -0.09
CA GLY A 87 8.60 4.70 0.70
C GLY A 87 7.68 5.57 -0.17
N ASN A 88 8.20 6.16 -1.25
CA ASN A 88 7.38 6.91 -2.20
C ASN A 88 6.36 6.01 -2.94
N TYR A 89 6.75 4.77 -3.24
CA TYR A 89 5.90 3.77 -3.89
C TYR A 89 4.81 3.18 -2.99
N ILE A 90 4.94 3.27 -1.65
CA ILE A 90 3.85 2.92 -0.72
C ILE A 90 2.64 3.82 -0.97
N SER A 91 2.85 5.11 -1.22
CA SER A 91 1.78 6.08 -1.49
C SER A 91 1.38 6.13 -2.97
N ASN A 92 2.35 5.93 -3.87
CA ASN A 92 2.18 6.03 -5.31
C ASN A 92 2.65 4.74 -5.97
N SER A 93 1.92 3.65 -5.76
CA SER A 93 2.32 2.32 -6.22
C SER A 93 2.69 2.37 -7.71
N PRO A 94 3.89 1.88 -8.09
CA PRO A 94 4.24 1.77 -9.48
C PRO A 94 3.22 0.79 -10.07
N GLY A 95 2.47 1.24 -11.09
CA GLY A 95 1.40 0.43 -11.67
C GLY A 95 1.88 -1.01 -11.91
N PHE A 96 1.00 -1.98 -11.67
CA PHE A 96 1.33 -3.42 -11.71
C PHE A 96 1.69 -3.85 -13.15
N GLY A 97 2.95 -3.61 -13.54
CA GLY A 97 3.53 -4.04 -14.80
C GLY A 97 4.41 -5.25 -14.54
N ALA A 98 3.82 -6.41 -14.29
CA ALA A 98 4.58 -7.65 -14.33
C ALA A 98 5.20 -7.77 -15.73
N PRO A 99 6.53 -7.84 -15.89
CA PRO A 99 7.11 -8.15 -17.20
C PRO A 99 6.62 -9.54 -17.59
N VAL A 100 5.95 -9.65 -18.74
CA VAL A 100 5.70 -10.93 -19.38
C VAL A 100 7.05 -11.49 -19.80
N CYS A 101 7.55 -12.46 -19.04
CA CYS A 101 8.64 -13.32 -19.44
C CYS A 101 8.18 -14.30 -20.53
#